data_AF-A0A1S6GNI9-F1
#
_entry.id   AF-A0A1S6GNI9-F1
#
_cell.length_a   1.000
_cell.length_b   1.000
_cell.length_c   1.000
_cell.angle_alpha   90.00
_cell.angle_beta   90.00
_cell.angle_gamma   90.00
#
_symmetry.space_group_name_H-M   'P 1'
#
loop_
_entity.id
_entity.type
_entity.pdbx_description
1 polymer ?
#
loop_
_entity_poly.entity_id
_entity_poly.type
_entity_poly.pdbx_seq_one_letter_code
_entity_poly.pdbx_strand_id
1 'polypeptide(L)'
;VWGHHMFTVGLDVKTAVFFSSVTMIIGVPTGIKVFTWLYMLLNSGVHKSDPVLWWVLSFIVLFTFGGVTGIVLSACVLDNVLHDTWFVVA
;
A
#
# COMPACT_ATOMS: atom_id res chain seq x y z
N VAL A 1 0.50 -10.67 9.12
CA VAL A 1 1.21 -9.91 8.07
C VAL A 1 2.67 -9.70 8.35
N TRP A 2 3.14 -9.67 9.60
CA TRP A 2 4.58 -9.52 9.91
C TRP A 2 5.50 -10.44 9.10
N GLY A 3 5.07 -11.68 8.81
CA GLY A 3 5.83 -12.66 8.03
C GLY A 3 6.20 -12.21 6.62
N HIS A 4 5.54 -11.19 6.05
CA HIS A 4 5.93 -10.62 4.76
C HIS A 4 7.30 -9.93 4.75
N HIS A 5 7.85 -9.58 5.92
CA HIS A 5 9.19 -9.03 6.05
C HIS A 5 10.27 -10.13 6.07
N MET A 6 9.85 -11.40 5.96
CA MET A 6 10.70 -12.57 6.16
C MET A 6 10.62 -13.55 4.99
N PHE A 7 10.11 -13.16 3.81
CA PHE A 7 9.94 -14.12 2.70
C PHE A 7 11.25 -14.75 2.22
N THR A 8 12.38 -14.06 2.41
CA THR A 8 13.72 -14.51 2.02
C THR A 8 14.45 -15.35 3.07
N VAL A 9 13.88 -15.58 4.26
CA VAL A 9 14.54 -16.36 5.33
C VAL A 9 14.40 -17.88 5.19
N GLY A 10 13.76 -18.36 4.11
CA GLY A 10 13.56 -19.79 3.85
C GLY A 10 12.28 -20.37 4.46
N LEU A 11 11.18 -19.60 4.48
CA LEU A 11 9.85 -20.11 4.87
C LEU A 11 9.37 -21.21 3.92
N ASP A 12 8.57 -22.15 4.43
CA ASP A 12 7.88 -23.10 3.55
C ASP A 12 6.87 -22.38 2.65
N VAL A 13 6.58 -22.98 1.48
CA VAL A 13 5.73 -22.38 0.45
C VAL A 13 4.33 -22.06 0.98
N LYS A 14 3.74 -22.89 1.85
CA LYS A 14 2.38 -22.65 2.34
C LYS A 14 2.34 -21.47 3.29
N THR A 15 3.33 -21.35 4.17
CA THR A 15 3.48 -20.20 5.06
C THR A 15 3.72 -18.91 4.28
N ALA A 16 4.60 -18.94 3.28
CA ALA A 16 4.85 -17.78 2.42
C ALA A 16 3.60 -17.34 1.65
N VAL A 17 2.88 -18.27 1.01
CA VAL A 17 1.64 -17.96 0.28
C VAL A 17 0.54 -17.47 1.23
N PHE A 18 0.43 -18.02 2.44
CA PHE A 18 -0.50 -17.53 3.46
C PHE A 18 -0.22 -16.07 3.83
N PHE A 19 1.02 -15.73 4.21
CA PHE A 19 1.37 -14.36 4.56
C PHE A 19 1.27 -13.40 3.37
N SER A 20 1.57 -13.86 2.15
CA SER A 20 1.37 -13.08 0.93
C SER A 20 -0.11 -12.73 0.73
N SER A 21 -0.99 -13.73 0.85
CA SER A 21 -2.44 -13.56 0.67
C SER A 21 -3.05 -12.63 1.72
N VAL A 22 -2.73 -12.83 3.00
CA VAL A 22 -3.28 -12.01 4.09
C VAL A 22 -2.79 -10.57 4.02
N THR A 23 -1.54 -10.36 3.58
CA THR A 23 -1.00 -9.00 3.40
C THR A 23 -1.68 -8.28 2.24
N MET A 24 -1.89 -8.96 1.11
CA MET A 24 -2.58 -8.39 -0.04
C MET A 24 -4.02 -7.97 0.29
N ILE A 25 -4.72 -8.75 1.13
CA ILE A 25 -6.10 -8.44 1.55
C ILE A 25 -6.21 -7.09 2.28
N ILE A 26 -5.16 -6.62 2.97
CA ILE A 26 -5.16 -5.29 3.63
C ILE A 26 -5.32 -4.14 2.61
N GLY A 27 -4.94 -4.37 1.34
CA GLY A 27 -5.17 -3.41 0.26
C GLY A 27 -6.65 -3.07 0.06
N VAL A 28 -7.57 -4.01 0.33
CA VAL A 28 -9.02 -3.82 0.13
C VAL A 28 -9.60 -2.76 1.09
N PRO A 29 -9.55 -2.91 2.43
CA PRO A 29 -10.09 -1.89 3.33
C PRO A 29 -9.35 -0.55 3.21
N THR A 30 -8.05 -0.57 2.87
CA THR A 30 -7.28 0.65 2.62
C THR A 30 -7.78 1.38 1.39
N GLY A 31 -8.02 0.66 0.28
CA GLY A 31 -8.62 1.21 -0.94
C GLY A 31 -10.00 1.80 -0.70
N ILE A 32 -10.85 1.14 0.09
CA ILE A 32 -12.18 1.66 0.47
C ILE A 32 -12.03 3.03 1.15
N LYS A 33 -11.07 3.19 2.07
CA LYS A 33 -10.81 4.48 2.73
C LYS A 33 -10.36 5.57 1.75
N VAL A 34 -9.47 5.23 0.82
CA VAL A 34 -8.99 6.16 -0.22
C VAL A 34 -10.16 6.66 -1.08
N PHE A 35 -11.00 5.75 -1.58
CA PHE A 35 -12.19 6.14 -2.37
C PHE A 35 -13.19 6.95 -1.54
N THR A 36 -13.34 6.64 -0.25
CA THR A 36 -14.22 7.40 0.65
C THR A 36 -13.72 8.84 0.82
N TRP A 37 -12.41 9.06 0.97
CA TRP A 37 -11.84 10.40 1.04
C TRP A 37 -12.01 11.19 -0.26
N LEU A 38 -11.81 10.55 -1.41
CA LEU A 38 -12.06 11.17 -2.72
C LEU A 38 -13.52 11.58 -2.85
N TYR A 39 -14.47 10.70 -2.48
CA TYR A 39 -15.88 11.01 -2.50
C TYR A 39 -16.24 12.18 -1.57
N MET A 40 -15.68 12.21 -0.36
CA MET A 40 -15.86 13.32 0.58
C MET A 40 -15.37 14.65 -0.01
N LEU A 41 -14.15 14.67 -0.59
CA LEU A 41 -13.58 15.88 -1.16
C LEU A 41 -14.39 16.40 -2.35
N LEU A 42 -14.84 15.51 -3.24
CA LEU A 42 -15.67 15.86 -4.40
C LEU A 42 -17.01 16.49 -4.01
N ASN A 43 -17.57 16.12 -2.86
CA ASN A 43 -18.85 16.63 -2.36
C ASN A 43 -18.68 17.73 -1.29
N SER A 44 -17.45 18.16 -1.01
CA SER A 44 -17.17 19.19 -0.01
C SER A 44 -17.06 20.59 -0.64
N GLY A 45 -17.54 21.62 0.06
CA GLY A 45 -17.41 23.02 -0.35
C GLY A 45 -16.05 23.64 0.00
N VAL A 46 -14.94 22.91 -0.19
CA VAL A 46 -13.58 23.35 0.17
C VAL A 46 -13.04 24.40 -0.78
N HIS A 47 -12.34 25.40 -0.23
CA HIS A 47 -11.76 26.48 -1.02
C HIS A 47 -10.42 26.04 -1.63
N LYS A 48 -10.25 26.23 -2.94
CA LYS A 48 -9.05 25.79 -3.68
C LYS A 48 -7.75 26.49 -3.26
N SER A 49 -7.84 27.66 -2.63
CA SER A 49 -6.65 28.36 -2.13
C SER A 49 -6.21 27.87 -0.75
N ASP A 50 -6.94 26.96 -0.10
CA ASP A 50 -6.55 26.43 1.20
C ASP A 50 -5.34 25.49 1.02
N PRO A 51 -4.18 25.78 1.63
CA PRO A 51 -3.01 24.92 1.53
C PRO A 51 -3.24 23.52 2.10
N VAL A 52 -4.18 23.34 3.04
CA VAL A 52 -4.52 22.03 3.61
C VAL A 52 -5.13 21.11 2.56
N LEU A 53 -5.96 21.66 1.66
CA LEU A 53 -6.55 20.88 0.56
C LEU A 53 -5.46 20.23 -0.31
N TRP A 54 -4.44 21.01 -0.68
CA TRP A 54 -3.35 20.54 -1.51
C TRP A 54 -2.51 19.49 -0.78
N TRP A 55 -2.25 19.66 0.51
CA TRP A 55 -1.59 18.64 1.32
C TRP A 55 -2.37 17.32 1.35
N VAL A 56 -3.69 17.36 1.55
CA VAL A 56 -4.53 16.16 1.56
C VAL A 56 -4.54 15.49 0.19
N LEU A 57 -4.64 16.25 -0.91
CA LEU A 57 -4.56 15.70 -2.26
C LEU A 57 -3.20 15.04 -2.54
N SER A 58 -2.10 15.70 -2.20
CA SER A 58 -0.75 15.14 -2.34
C SER A 58 -0.57 13.88 -1.48
N PHE A 59 -1.09 13.88 -0.25
CA PHE A 59 -1.11 12.70 0.62
C PHE A 59 -1.84 11.54 -0.04
N ILE A 60 -3.07 11.75 -0.53
CA ILE A 60 -3.85 10.68 -1.18
C ILE A 60 -3.09 10.11 -2.37
N VAL A 61 -2.50 10.97 -3.22
CA VAL A 61 -1.76 10.53 -4.41
C VAL A 61 -0.52 9.72 -4.03
N LEU A 62 0.34 10.26 -3.16
CA LEU A 62 1.59 9.59 -2.76
C LEU A 62 1.32 8.31 -1.96
N PHE A 63 0.34 8.34 -1.05
CA PHE A 63 -0.09 7.16 -0.31
C PHE A 63 -0.63 6.06 -1.23
N THR A 64 -1.34 6.43 -2.31
CA THR A 64 -1.81 5.46 -3.30
C THR A 64 -0.65 4.85 -4.07
N PHE A 65 0.32 5.64 -4.53
CA PHE A 65 1.51 5.11 -5.22
C PHE A 65 2.30 4.15 -4.33
N GLY A 66 2.61 4.55 -3.08
CA GLY A 66 3.28 3.68 -2.11
C GLY A 66 2.44 2.46 -1.72
N GLY A 67 1.11 2.59 -1.67
CA GLY A 67 0.21 1.46 -1.46
C GLY A 67 0.27 0.43 -2.60
N VAL A 68 0.33 0.90 -3.86
CA VAL A 68 0.44 0.02 -5.04
C VAL A 68 1.79 -0.71 -5.06
N THR A 69 2.91 -0.03 -4.77
CA THR A 69 4.22 -0.70 -4.65
C THR A 69 4.25 -1.67 -3.47
N GLY A 70 3.56 -1.36 -2.36
CA GLY A 70 3.36 -2.28 -1.24
C GLY A 70 2.58 -3.55 -1.61
N ILE A 71 1.58 -3.46 -2.50
CA ILE A 71 0.88 -4.65 -3.04
C ILE A 71 1.84 -5.51 -3.85
N VAL A 72 2.74 -4.92 -4.63
CA VAL A 72 3.80 -5.66 -5.35
C VAL A 72 4.71 -6.41 -4.37
N LEU A 73 5.16 -5.75 -3.30
CA LEU A 73 5.99 -6.38 -2.25
C LEU A 73 5.23 -7.44 -1.42
N SER A 74 3.90 -7.38 -1.37
CA SER A 74 3.12 -8.43 -0.71
C SER A 74 3.21 -9.80 -1.42
N ALA A 75 3.63 -9.84 -2.69
CA ALA A 75 3.80 -11.06 -3.45
C ALA A 75 5.14 -11.72 -3.14
N CYS A 76 5.12 -12.84 -2.41
CA CYS A 76 6.34 -13.53 -1.98
C CYS A 76 7.28 -13.94 -3.12
N VAL A 77 6.74 -14.22 -4.31
CA VAL A 77 7.54 -14.55 -5.50
C VAL A 77 8.32 -13.34 -6.02
N LEU A 78 7.72 -12.15 -5.99
CA LEU A 78 8.39 -10.91 -6.41
C LEU A 78 9.35 -10.42 -5.34
N ASP A 79 8.98 -10.55 -4.07
CA ASP A 79 9.84 -10.14 -2.95
C ASP A 79 11.19 -10.87 -2.97
N ASN A 80 11.27 -12.12 -3.44
CA ASN A 80 12.55 -12.82 -3.61
C ASN A 80 13.60 -12.06 -4.44
N VAL A 81 13.18 -11.18 -5.37
CA VAL A 81 14.09 -10.38 -6.22
C VAL A 81 14.18 -8.92 -5.76
N LEU A 82 13.16 -8.44 -5.02
CA LEU A 82 13.05 -7.05 -4.59
C LEU A 82 13.51 -6.81 -3.15
N HIS A 83 13.63 -7.86 -2.34
CA HIS A 83 14.04 -7.78 -0.94
C HIS A 83 15.40 -7.10 -0.79
N ASP A 84 15.54 -6.24 0.22
CA ASP A 84 16.75 -5.45 0.51
C ASP A 84 17.25 -4.58 -0.67
N THR A 85 16.39 -4.28 -1.64
CA THR A 85 16.69 -3.32 -2.71
C THR A 85 16.07 -1.95 -2.43
N TRP A 86 16.49 -0.95 -3.19
CA TRP A 86 15.91 0.39 -3.16
C TRP A 86 14.41 0.43 -3.46
N PHE A 87 13.85 -0.62 -4.07
CA PHE A 87 12.41 -0.73 -4.29
C PHE A 87 11.62 -0.79 -2.97
N VAL A 88 12.20 -1.39 -1.91
CA VAL A 88 11.55 -1.48 -0.59
C VAL A 88 11.62 -0.14 0.17
N VAL A 89 12.66 0.65 -0.10
CA VAL A 89 12.88 1.96 0.55
C VAL A 89 12.02 3.06 -0.08
N ALA A 90 11.75 2.97 -1.38
CA ALA A 90 11.02 3.97 -2.18
C ALA A 90 9.50 3.92 -1.96
#